data_AF-A0A6L2Q6M2-F1
#
_entry.id   AF-A0A6L2Q6M2-F1
#
_cell.length_a   1.000
_cell.length_b   1.000
_cell.length_c   1.000
_cell.angle_alpha   90.00
_cell.angle_beta   90.00
_cell.angle_gamma   90.00
#
_symmetry.space_group_name_H-M   'P 1'
#
loop_
_entity.id
_entity.type
_entity.pdbx_description
1 polymer ?
#
loop_
_entity_poly.entity_id
_entity_poly.type
_entity_poly.pdbx_seq_one_letter_code
_entity_poly.pdbx_strand_id
1 'polypeptide(L)'
;MNSKLSTKINAVEMSFWRRCCGLTLGDHVRNDIVREIMETEVTLTDTTEAKQLKWYGHMKRMEEDRLPKKIYEWTPIERKKRGRPRNTWKKKAKQAMDGRNLQEEDYLDRNRWRLGCGIWPQRL
;
A
#
# COMPACT_ATOMS: atom_id res chain seq x y z
N MET A 1 3.71 -3.88 -2.24
CA MET A 1 2.72 -5.00 -2.17
C MET A 1 3.30 -6.33 -2.74
N ASN A 2 2.68 -7.52 -2.58
CA ASN A 2 3.10 -8.73 -3.34
C ASN A 2 2.63 -8.58 -4.80
N SER A 3 3.52 -8.76 -5.78
CA SER A 3 3.23 -8.53 -7.21
C SER A 3 1.97 -9.27 -7.68
N LYS A 4 1.74 -10.51 -7.23
CA LYS A 4 0.52 -11.26 -7.61
C LYS A 4 -0.77 -10.66 -7.06
N LEU A 5 -0.72 -10.06 -5.87
CA LEU A 5 -1.91 -9.47 -5.24
C LEU A 5 -2.23 -8.10 -5.85
N SER A 6 -1.21 -7.27 -6.11
CA SER A 6 -1.41 -5.98 -6.78
C SER A 6 -1.99 -6.16 -8.18
N THR A 7 -1.56 -7.17 -8.94
CA THR A 7 -2.17 -7.49 -10.25
C THR A 7 -3.64 -7.84 -10.13
N LYS A 8 -4.03 -8.63 -9.12
CA LYS A 8 -5.45 -8.98 -8.89
C LYS A 8 -6.28 -7.75 -8.49
N ILE A 9 -5.75 -6.90 -7.62
CA ILE A 9 -6.43 -5.65 -7.22
C ILE A 9 -6.61 -4.74 -8.43
N ASN A 10 -5.56 -4.55 -9.24
CA ASN A 10 -5.64 -3.76 -10.46
C ASN A 10 -6.67 -4.36 -11.45
N ALA A 11 -6.73 -5.68 -11.59
CA ALA A 11 -7.74 -6.32 -12.45
C ALA A 11 -9.18 -6.05 -11.97
N VAL A 12 -9.43 -6.14 -10.66
CA VAL A 12 -10.74 -5.81 -10.07
C VAL A 12 -11.07 -4.34 -10.26
N GLU A 13 -10.11 -3.45 -9.97
CA GLU A 13 -10.25 -1.99 -10.15
C GLU A 13 -10.60 -1.64 -11.60
N MET A 14 -9.84 -2.15 -12.57
CA MET A 14 -10.09 -1.90 -13.99
C MET A 14 -11.41 -2.49 -14.46
N SER A 15 -11.80 -3.67 -13.96
CA SER A 15 -13.09 -4.26 -14.29
C SER A 15 -14.26 -3.41 -13.79
N PHE A 16 -14.12 -2.78 -12.63
CA PHE A 16 -15.11 -1.86 -12.10
C PHE A 16 -15.22 -0.61 -12.96
N TRP A 17 -14.09 0.05 -13.25
CA TRP A 17 -14.07 1.27 -14.06
C TRP A 17 -14.60 1.08 -15.48
N ARG A 18 -14.21 0.00 -16.15
CA ARG A 18 -14.75 -0.33 -17.47
C ARG A 18 -16.26 -0.47 -17.46
N ARG A 19 -16.81 -1.12 -16.44
CA ARG A 19 -18.26 -1.28 -16.29
C ARG A 19 -18.96 0.06 -16.08
N CYS A 20 -18.38 0.97 -15.30
CA CYS A 20 -18.90 2.34 -15.13
C CYS A 20 -18.94 3.11 -16.45
N CYS A 21 -17.93 2.94 -17.30
CA CYS A 21 -17.86 3.57 -18.62
C CYS A 21 -18.67 2.84 -19.71
N GLY A 22 -19.33 1.72 -19.40
CA GLY A 22 -20.00 0.88 -20.40
C GLY A 22 -19.05 0.16 -21.38
N LEU A 23 -17.76 0.07 -21.05
CA LEU A 23 -16.74 -0.54 -21.89
C LEU A 23 -16.67 -2.05 -21.67
N THR A 24 -16.59 -2.76 -22.79
CA THR A 24 -16.39 -4.20 -22.88
C THR A 24 -14.92 -4.53 -23.20
N LEU A 25 -14.59 -5.81 -23.30
CA LEU A 25 -13.28 -6.25 -23.77
C LEU A 25 -13.09 -6.05 -25.28
N GLY A 26 -14.19 -6.02 -26.05
CA GLY A 26 -14.15 -5.87 -27.52
C GLY A 26 -13.84 -4.45 -27.98
N ASP A 27 -13.98 -3.46 -27.09
CA ASP A 27 -13.65 -2.07 -27.42
C ASP A 27 -12.12 -1.83 -27.48
N HIS A 28 -11.31 -2.80 -27.02
CA HIS A 28 -9.85 -2.73 -27.02
C HIS A 28 -9.24 -1.45 -26.42
N VAL A 29 -10.03 -0.70 -25.64
CA VAL A 29 -9.59 0.52 -24.96
C VAL A 29 -8.52 0.16 -23.94
N ARG A 30 -7.43 0.91 -23.89
CA ARG A 30 -6.32 0.67 -22.95
C ARG A 30 -6.66 1.14 -21.53
N ASN A 31 -5.99 0.58 -20.53
CA ASN A 31 -6.30 0.87 -19.12
C ASN A 31 -5.96 2.30 -18.69
N ASP A 32 -4.93 2.91 -19.30
CA ASP A 32 -4.57 4.31 -19.12
C ASP A 32 -5.71 5.25 -19.53
N ILE A 33 -6.30 5.02 -20.71
CA ILE A 33 -7.46 5.79 -21.19
C ILE A 33 -8.67 5.63 -20.26
N VAL A 34 -8.96 4.42 -19.77
CA VAL A 34 -10.05 4.22 -18.81
C VAL A 34 -9.80 4.99 -17.51
N ARG A 35 -8.55 5.10 -17.06
CA ARG A 35 -8.21 5.89 -15.86
C ARG A 35 -8.31 7.39 -16.10
N GLU A 36 -7.99 7.85 -17.30
CA GLU A 36 -8.16 9.24 -17.73
C GLU A 36 -9.65 9.62 -17.77
N ILE A 37 -10.51 8.79 -18.36
CA ILE A 37 -11.97 9.00 -18.39
C ILE A 37 -12.55 9.08 -16.97
N MET A 38 -12.04 8.25 -16.06
CA MET A 38 -12.49 8.23 -14.66
C MET A 38 -11.81 9.28 -13.78
N GLU A 39 -10.91 10.10 -14.35
CA GLU A 39 -10.14 11.14 -13.65
C GLU A 39 -9.44 10.61 -12.38
N THR A 40 -8.96 9.36 -12.43
CA THR A 40 -8.39 8.67 -11.26
C THR A 40 -6.87 8.62 -11.32
N GLU A 41 -6.22 9.53 -10.60
CA GLU A 41 -4.76 9.54 -10.46
C GLU A 41 -4.24 8.50 -9.45
N VAL A 42 -5.08 8.11 -8.49
CA VAL A 42 -4.72 7.24 -7.38
C VAL A 42 -5.31 5.85 -7.57
N THR A 43 -4.49 4.80 -7.42
CA THR A 43 -4.99 3.42 -7.49
C THR A 43 -5.43 2.89 -6.12
N LEU A 44 -6.22 1.81 -6.14
CA LEU A 44 -6.54 1.06 -4.91
C LEU A 44 -5.28 0.51 -4.21
N THR A 45 -4.25 0.17 -4.99
CA THR A 45 -2.97 -0.28 -4.45
C THR A 45 -2.30 0.84 -3.67
N ASP A 46 -2.26 2.05 -4.24
CA ASP A 46 -1.66 3.21 -3.58
C ASP A 46 -2.40 3.57 -2.30
N THR A 47 -3.74 3.51 -2.31
CA THR A 47 -4.57 3.74 -1.14
C THR A 47 -4.30 2.71 -0.04
N THR A 48 -4.10 1.45 -0.41
CA THR A 48 -3.80 0.37 0.53
C THR A 48 -2.42 0.56 1.16
N GLU A 49 -1.41 0.91 0.35
CA GLU A 49 -0.05 1.17 0.84
C GLU A 49 0.00 2.43 1.72
N ALA A 50 -0.71 3.49 1.36
CA ALA A 50 -0.84 4.69 2.18
C ALA A 50 -1.46 4.38 3.56
N LYS A 51 -2.55 3.60 3.59
CA LYS A 51 -3.16 3.16 4.86
C LYS A 51 -2.20 2.30 5.68
N GLN A 52 -1.43 1.43 5.03
CA GLN A 52 -0.41 0.63 5.68
C GLN A 52 0.68 1.50 6.34
N LEU A 53 1.16 2.53 5.65
CA LEU A 53 2.17 3.45 6.18
C LEU A 53 1.61 4.36 7.29
N LYS A 54 0.35 4.82 7.17
CA LYS A 54 -0.33 5.55 8.25
C LYS A 54 -0.38 4.71 9.54
N TRP A 55 -0.75 3.42 9.42
CA TRP A 55 -0.75 2.49 10.53
C TRP A 55 0.66 2.22 11.07
N TYR A 56 1.64 2.01 10.19
CA TYR A 56 3.05 1.82 10.59
C TYR A 56 3.56 2.99 11.43
N GLY A 57 3.38 4.23 10.95
CA GLY A 57 3.84 5.41 11.68
C GLY A 57 3.10 5.59 13.01
N HIS A 58 1.80 5.28 13.06
CA HIS A 58 1.05 5.29 14.31
C HIS A 58 1.60 4.25 15.30
N MET A 59 1.79 3.00 14.86
CA MET A 59 2.35 1.92 15.66
C MET A 59 3.77 2.24 16.17
N LYS A 60 4.65 2.79 15.34
CA LYS A 60 6.02 3.16 15.76
C LYS A 60 6.04 4.27 16.82
N ARG A 61 5.06 5.18 16.80
CA ARG A 61 4.87 6.23 17.80
C ARG A 61 4.12 5.79 19.06
N MET A 62 3.57 4.57 19.09
CA MET A 62 2.99 4.03 20.31
C MET A 62 4.08 3.80 21.38
N GLU A 63 3.66 3.79 22.64
CA GLU A 63 4.49 3.34 23.76
C GLU A 63 5.00 1.91 23.54
N GLU A 64 6.21 1.63 24.04
CA GLU A 64 6.89 0.33 23.88
C GLU A 64 6.13 -0.83 24.53
N ASP A 65 5.30 -0.55 25.53
CA ASP A 65 4.56 -1.57 26.25
C ASP A 65 3.38 -2.14 25.44
N ARG A 66 2.95 -1.43 24.39
CA ARG A 66 1.77 -1.74 23.59
C ARG A 66 2.00 -2.99 22.74
N LEU A 67 1.03 -3.91 22.80
CA LEU A 67 1.09 -5.19 22.09
C LEU A 67 1.40 -5.08 20.59
N PRO A 68 0.82 -4.14 19.80
CA PRO A 68 1.14 -4.03 18.38
C PRO A 68 2.62 -3.75 18.11
N LYS A 69 3.25 -2.90 18.94
CA LYS A 69 4.65 -2.54 18.81
C LYS A 69 5.55 -3.69 19.22
N LYS A 70 5.26 -4.32 20.37
CA LYS A 70 5.95 -5.54 20.83
C LYS A 70 5.91 -6.66 19.80
N ILE A 71 4.74 -6.99 19.26
CA ILE A 71 4.57 -8.06 18.25
C ILE A 71 5.29 -7.69 16.96
N TYR A 72 5.24 -6.42 16.56
CA TYR A 72 5.98 -5.96 15.39
C TYR A 72 7.48 -6.15 15.60
N GLU A 73 8.04 -5.78 16.74
CA GLU A 73 9.50 -5.85 16.98
C GLU A 73 9.98 -7.27 17.25
N TRP A 74 9.13 -8.09 17.87
CA TRP A 74 9.41 -9.48 18.14
C TRP A 74 9.77 -10.25 16.87
N THR A 75 10.88 -11.00 16.95
CA THR A 75 11.35 -11.86 15.88
C THR A 75 11.49 -13.27 16.46
N PRO A 76 10.61 -14.23 16.08
CA PRO A 76 10.67 -15.58 16.62
C PRO A 76 11.96 -16.28 16.20
N ILE A 77 12.58 -16.98 17.15
CA ILE A 77 13.73 -17.86 16.92
C ILE A 77 13.18 -19.18 16.37
N GLU A 78 12.82 -19.19 15.08
CA GLU A 78 12.36 -20.39 14.39
C GLU A 78 13.33 -20.81 13.29
N ARG A 79 13.44 -22.13 13.10
CA ARG A 79 14.17 -22.71 11.98
C ARG A 79 13.42 -22.33 10.69
N LYS A 80 14.04 -21.50 9.84
CA LYS A 80 13.42 -21.05 8.59
C LYS A 80 13.06 -22.25 7.73
N LYS A 81 11.82 -22.31 7.24
CA LYS A 81 11.41 -23.33 6.25
C LYS A 81 12.29 -23.22 5.01
N ARG A 82 12.63 -24.36 4.41
CA ARG A 82 13.39 -24.43 3.14
C ARG A 82 12.59 -23.73 2.03
N GLY A 83 13.26 -22.90 1.23
CA GLY A 83 12.67 -22.17 0.10
C GLY A 83 12.59 -20.66 0.29
N ARG A 84 11.81 -19.98 -0.56
CA ARG A 84 11.69 -18.51 -0.56
C ARG A 84 10.99 -18.04 0.72
N PRO A 85 11.57 -17.09 1.49
CA PRO A 85 10.90 -16.52 2.65
C PRO A 85 9.55 -15.91 2.28
N ARG A 86 8.55 -16.10 3.14
CA ARG A 86 7.23 -15.48 2.96
C ARG A 86 7.37 -13.96 3.01
N ASN A 87 6.57 -13.25 2.21
CA ASN A 87 6.57 -11.80 2.26
C ASN A 87 5.90 -11.32 3.56
N THR A 88 6.70 -10.81 4.50
CA THR A 88 6.24 -10.36 5.82
C THR A 88 5.63 -8.96 5.74
N TRP A 89 4.86 -8.58 6.76
CA TRP A 89 4.32 -7.23 6.84
C TRP A 89 5.42 -6.16 6.93
N LYS A 90 6.51 -6.42 7.70
CA LYS A 90 7.75 -5.61 7.73
C LYS A 90 8.29 -5.31 6.34
N LYS A 91 8.49 -6.36 5.54
CA LYS A 91 9.03 -6.24 4.18
C LYS A 91 8.10 -5.44 3.26
N LYS A 92 6.78 -5.62 3.39
CA LYS A 92 5.80 -4.83 2.63
C LYS A 92 5.81 -3.35 3.02
N ALA A 93 5.88 -3.04 4.31
CA ALA A 93 5.96 -1.67 4.79
C ALA A 93 7.24 -0.99 4.26
N LYS A 94 8.37 -1.69 4.31
CA LYS A 94 9.63 -1.21 3.74
C LYS A 94 9.53 -0.93 2.24
N GLN A 95 8.98 -1.86 1.45
CA GLN A 95 8.75 -1.64 0.01
C GLN A 95 7.86 -0.42 -0.27
N ALA A 96 6.82 -0.20 0.54
CA ALA A 96 5.94 0.96 0.39
C ALA A 96 6.64 2.27 0.76
N MET A 97 7.55 2.24 1.75
CA MET A 97 8.42 3.37 2.11
C MET A 97 9.43 3.66 0.98
N ASP A 98 10.13 2.64 0.49
CA ASP A 98 11.12 2.75 -0.60
C ASP A 98 10.49 3.40 -1.85
N GLY A 99 9.29 2.95 -2.25
CA GLY A 99 8.56 3.52 -3.38
C GLY A 99 8.08 4.96 -3.20
N ARG A 100 8.15 5.50 -1.97
CA ARG A 100 7.76 6.88 -1.60
C ARG A 100 8.94 7.69 -1.07
N ASN A 101 10.16 7.17 -1.20
CA ASN A 101 11.40 7.78 -0.68
C ASN A 101 11.33 8.14 0.82
N LEU A 102 10.66 7.30 1.61
CA LEU A 102 10.58 7.43 3.06
C LEU A 102 11.64 6.57 3.74
N GLN A 103 12.27 7.10 4.79
CA GLN A 103 13.13 6.36 5.69
C GLN A 103 12.34 5.87 6.91
N GLU A 104 12.85 4.88 7.64
CA GLU A 104 12.16 4.38 8.83
C GLU A 104 12.05 5.47 9.90
N GLU A 105 13.07 6.31 10.06
CA GLU A 105 13.15 7.37 11.07
C GLU A 105 12.16 8.52 10.78
N ASP A 106 11.68 8.64 9.54
CA ASP A 106 10.76 9.69 9.12
C ASP A 106 9.42 9.63 9.85
N TYR A 107 9.08 8.53 10.53
CA TYR A 107 7.84 8.46 11.32
C TYR A 107 7.82 9.47 12.48
N LEU A 108 8.98 9.95 12.95
CA LEU A 108 9.06 10.93 14.03
C LEU A 108 8.53 12.29 13.59
N ASP A 109 8.86 12.70 12.37
CA ASP A 109 8.31 13.91 11.75
C ASP A 109 6.91 13.62 11.22
N ARG A 110 5.90 14.05 11.97
CA ARG A 110 4.49 13.89 11.58
C ARG A 110 4.16 14.54 10.24
N ASN A 111 4.78 15.66 9.88
CA ASN A 111 4.49 16.35 8.64
C ASN A 111 5.12 15.64 7.45
N ARG A 112 6.41 15.27 7.56
CA ARG A 112 7.08 14.48 6.54
C ARG A 112 6.39 13.13 6.34
N TRP A 113 6.06 12.42 7.41
CA TRP A 113 5.32 11.16 7.33
C TRP A 113 3.94 11.34 6.69
N ARG A 114 3.23 12.42 7.07
CA ARG A 114 1.90 12.75 6.53
C ARG A 114 1.94 13.01 5.02
N LEU A 115 2.94 13.73 4.53
CA LEU A 115 3.13 14.03 3.12
C LEU A 115 3.59 12.78 2.35
N GLY A 116 4.59 12.07 2.87
CA GLY A 116 5.16 10.91 2.19
C GLY A 116 4.25 9.69 2.12
N CYS A 117 3.33 9.48 3.08
CA CYS A 117 2.36 8.39 2.97
C CYS A 117 1.46 8.52 1.72
N GLY A 118 1.25 9.75 1.25
CA GLY A 118 0.38 10.06 0.11
C GLY A 118 -1.10 9.77 0.41
N ILE A 119 -1.98 10.48 -0.30
CA ILE A 119 -3.42 10.26 -0.30
C ILE A 119 -4.08 10.68 1.02
N TRP A 120 -4.43 11.96 1.05
CA TRP A 120 -5.55 12.45 1.83
C TRP A 120 -6.69 12.65 0.84
N PRO A 121 -7.93 12.22 1.17
CA PRO A 121 -9.05 12.70 0.40
C PRO A 121 -8.98 14.23 0.47
N GLN A 122 -9.00 14.91 -0.69
CA GLN A 122 -9.34 16.33 -0.65
C GLN A 122 -10.64 16.41 0.15
N ARG A 123 -10.63 17.17 1.26
CA ARG A 123 -11.89 17.43 1.97
C ARG A 123 -12.80 18.10 0.94
N LEU A 124 -13.93 17.48 0.66
CA LEU A 124 -15.06 18.10 -0.03
C LEU A 124 -15.45 19.39 0.69
#